data_AF-A0A2E6BJL0-F1
#
_entry.id   AF-A0A2E6BJL0-F1
#
_cell.length_a   1.000
_cell.length_b   1.000
_cell.length_c   1.000
_cell.angle_alpha   90.00
_cell.angle_beta   90.00
_cell.angle_gamma   90.00
#
_symmetry.space_group_name_H-M   'P 1'
#
loop_
_entity.id
_entity.type
_entity.pdbx_description
1 polymer ?
#
loop_
_entity_poly.entity_id
_entity_poly.type
_entity_poly.pdbx_seq_one_letter_code
_entity_poly.pdbx_strand_id
1 'polypeptide(L)'
;MILADYQQALNLTAALAIGLLVGLERGWRNRNDEEGSRVAGLRTFSIIGLLGGVSALIAEQWGPVIVVTVFVAVALLVAASHVMEVKANKDRGTTTAFAMLLTFMLAAWAASGQPVTALAVATVLVAILAYKRVLHGWLRNVTEQEISSSITLLLISVVMLPLLPNQGYGPWEALNPYWIWWMVVLIYGLSFVGYIAVKLTGAHMGVLITALAGALASSTARPVCTKLPRPLMSTKYPLWIPRLTLS
;
A
#
# COMPACT_ATOMS: atom_id res chain seq x y z
N MET A 1 41.68 -8.99 -22.96
CA MET A 1 41.03 -10.30 -22.80
C MET A 1 40.45 -10.45 -21.40
N ILE A 2 41.26 -10.53 -20.34
CA ILE A 2 40.80 -10.71 -18.93
C ILE A 2 39.72 -9.71 -18.49
N LEU A 3 39.85 -8.42 -18.84
CA LEU A 3 38.85 -7.39 -18.48
C LEU A 3 37.50 -7.59 -19.19
N ALA A 4 37.50 -8.12 -20.41
CA ALA A 4 36.27 -8.39 -21.16
C ALA A 4 35.52 -9.60 -20.59
N ASP A 5 36.26 -10.66 -20.24
CA ASP A 5 35.70 -11.86 -19.61
C ASP A 5 35.07 -11.54 -18.24
N TYR A 6 35.74 -10.68 -17.45
CA TYR A 6 35.20 -10.21 -16.17
C TYR A 6 33.92 -9.40 -16.34
N GLN A 7 33.86 -8.52 -17.34
CA GLN A 7 32.67 -7.71 -17.61
C GLN A 7 31.49 -8.59 -18.06
N GLN A 8 31.72 -9.60 -18.90
CA GLN A 8 30.69 -10.56 -19.30
C GLN A 8 30.15 -11.35 -18.09
N ALA A 9 31.03 -11.77 -17.19
CA ALA A 9 30.62 -12.45 -15.95
C ALA A 9 29.78 -11.55 -15.05
N LEU A 10 30.15 -10.27 -14.89
CA LEU A 10 29.35 -9.29 -14.14
C LEU A 10 27.98 -9.07 -14.76
N ASN A 11 27.92 -8.91 -16.08
CA ASN A 11 26.68 -8.73 -16.84
C ASN A 11 25.74 -9.94 -16.68
N LEU A 12 26.27 -11.16 -16.75
CA LEU A 12 25.50 -12.38 -16.54
C LEU A 12 25.03 -12.54 -15.08
N THR A 13 25.89 -12.15 -14.13
CA THR A 13 25.53 -12.14 -12.70
C THR A 13 24.42 -11.14 -12.43
N ALA A 14 24.44 -9.97 -13.07
CA ALA A 14 23.36 -8.98 -12.99
C ALA A 14 22.05 -9.53 -13.59
N ALA A 15 22.11 -10.20 -14.73
CA ALA A 15 20.95 -10.87 -15.35
C ALA A 15 20.32 -11.92 -14.42
N LEU A 16 21.15 -12.75 -13.76
CA LEU A 16 20.71 -13.70 -12.75
C LEU A 16 20.13 -13.00 -11.52
N ALA A 17 20.77 -11.93 -11.05
CA ALA A 17 20.32 -11.15 -9.90
C ALA A 17 18.94 -10.52 -10.15
N ILE A 18 18.69 -10.00 -11.36
CA ILE A 18 17.36 -9.50 -11.78
C ILE A 18 16.32 -10.62 -11.68
N GLY A 19 16.63 -11.81 -12.21
CA GLY A 19 15.75 -12.98 -12.11
C GLY A 19 15.45 -13.39 -10.66
N LEU A 20 16.46 -13.41 -9.80
CA LEU A 20 16.29 -13.71 -8.38
C LEU A 20 15.47 -12.63 -7.65
N LEU A 21 15.73 -11.35 -7.91
CA LEU A 21 15.07 -10.23 -7.26
C LEU A 21 13.57 -10.23 -7.55
N VAL A 22 13.18 -10.42 -8.81
CA VAL A 22 11.76 -10.57 -9.20
C VAL A 22 11.19 -11.89 -8.66
N GLY A 23 11.97 -12.97 -8.75
CA GLY A 23 11.58 -14.29 -8.26
C GLY A 23 11.32 -14.35 -6.76
N LEU A 24 12.03 -13.56 -5.94
CA LEU A 24 11.81 -13.43 -4.50
C LEU A 24 10.46 -12.80 -4.18
N GLU A 25 10.12 -11.67 -4.83
CA GLU A 25 8.82 -11.00 -4.64
C GLU A 25 7.67 -11.96 -4.98
N ARG A 26 7.81 -12.64 -6.13
CA ARG A 26 6.81 -13.57 -6.66
C ARG A 26 6.72 -14.85 -5.86
N GLY A 27 7.85 -15.43 -5.47
CA GLY A 27 7.91 -16.63 -4.63
C GLY A 27 7.31 -16.41 -3.25
N TRP A 28 7.53 -15.23 -2.66
CA TRP A 28 6.89 -14.87 -1.39
C TRP A 28 5.37 -14.76 -1.52
N ARG A 29 4.85 -14.26 -2.65
CA ARG A 29 3.40 -14.15 -2.88
C ARG A 29 2.72 -15.52 -2.88
N ASN A 30 3.32 -16.49 -3.53
CA ASN A 30 2.73 -17.82 -3.72
C ASN A 30 3.16 -18.82 -2.63
N ARG A 31 3.68 -18.34 -1.48
CA ARG A 31 4.17 -19.22 -0.40
C ARG A 31 3.06 -20.08 0.22
N ASN A 32 1.83 -19.55 0.26
CA ASN A 32 0.66 -20.27 0.78
C ASN A 32 -0.02 -21.13 -0.30
N ASP A 33 0.41 -21.04 -1.56
CA ASP A 33 -0.09 -21.91 -2.61
C ASP A 33 0.60 -23.27 -2.49
N GLU A 34 -0.18 -24.35 -2.62
CA GLU A 34 0.30 -25.72 -2.62
C GLU A 34 1.50 -25.89 -3.57
N GLU A 35 2.45 -26.75 -3.22
CA GLU A 35 3.72 -26.92 -3.94
C GLU A 35 3.59 -27.29 -5.43
N GLY A 36 2.43 -27.79 -5.86
CA GLY A 36 2.08 -28.02 -7.28
C GLY A 36 1.35 -26.87 -8.00
N SER A 37 0.96 -25.81 -7.29
CA SER A 37 0.33 -24.59 -7.83
C SER A 37 1.31 -23.48 -8.21
N ARG A 38 2.56 -23.60 -7.77
CA ARG A 38 3.59 -22.54 -7.85
C ARG A 38 4.11 -22.39 -9.27
N VAL A 39 3.46 -21.54 -10.05
CA VAL A 39 3.69 -21.33 -11.49
C VAL A 39 5.05 -20.77 -11.82
N ALA A 40 5.55 -19.88 -10.98
CA ALA A 40 6.79 -19.18 -11.26
C ALA A 40 7.34 -18.67 -9.94
N GLY A 41 8.08 -19.54 -9.25
CA GLY A 41 8.82 -19.16 -8.06
C GLY A 41 10.19 -18.58 -8.41
N LEU A 42 11.01 -18.46 -7.37
CA LEU A 42 12.45 -18.16 -7.45
C LEU A 42 13.15 -18.86 -8.60
N ARG A 43 12.96 -20.18 -8.73
CA ARG A 43 13.62 -21.00 -9.75
C ARG A 43 13.25 -20.56 -11.17
N THR A 44 11.96 -20.39 -11.46
CA THR A 44 11.49 -20.03 -12.81
C THR A 44 11.98 -18.65 -13.23
N PHE A 45 11.86 -17.64 -12.36
CA PHE A 45 12.35 -16.30 -12.67
C PHE A 45 13.90 -16.23 -12.78
N SER A 46 14.62 -17.02 -11.98
CA SER A 46 16.09 -17.13 -12.10
C SER A 46 16.49 -17.72 -13.44
N ILE A 47 15.81 -18.78 -13.88
CA ILE A 47 16.06 -19.42 -15.18
C ILE A 47 15.71 -18.45 -16.32
N ILE A 48 14.57 -17.76 -16.25
CA ILE A 48 14.16 -16.79 -17.28
C ILE A 48 15.15 -15.62 -17.37
N GLY A 49 15.62 -15.10 -16.22
CA GLY A 49 16.63 -14.04 -16.19
C GLY A 49 17.96 -14.50 -16.79
N LEU A 50 18.44 -15.67 -16.37
CA LEU A 50 19.64 -16.29 -16.97
C LEU A 50 19.49 -16.49 -18.48
N LEU A 51 18.36 -17.00 -18.94
CA LEU A 51 18.08 -17.28 -20.35
C LEU A 51 18.03 -15.99 -21.17
N GLY A 52 17.49 -14.89 -20.61
CA GLY A 52 17.59 -13.55 -21.18
C GLY A 52 19.02 -13.06 -21.31
N GLY A 53 19.82 -13.16 -20.24
CA GLY A 53 21.22 -12.74 -20.25
C GLY A 53 22.08 -13.54 -21.23
N VAL A 54 21.93 -14.86 -21.25
CA VAL A 54 22.62 -15.75 -22.20
C VAL A 54 22.22 -15.44 -23.64
N SER A 55 20.92 -15.19 -23.89
CA SER A 55 20.46 -14.87 -25.25
C SER A 55 21.10 -13.59 -25.80
N ALA A 56 21.33 -12.59 -24.94
CA ALA A 56 21.99 -11.34 -25.33
C ALA A 56 23.48 -11.54 -25.64
N LEU A 57 24.19 -12.37 -24.86
CA LEU A 57 25.59 -12.69 -25.16
C LEU A 57 25.75 -13.46 -26.48
N ILE A 58 24.87 -14.43 -26.75
CA ILE A 58 24.91 -15.17 -28.03
C ILE A 58 24.57 -14.22 -29.20
N ALA A 59 23.70 -13.25 -28.97
CA ALA A 59 23.32 -12.26 -29.98
C ALA A 59 24.47 -11.31 -30.38
N GLU A 60 25.52 -11.16 -29.57
CA GLU A 60 26.72 -10.42 -29.99
C GLU A 60 27.44 -11.11 -31.17
N GLN A 61 27.37 -12.44 -31.25
CA GLN A 61 28.06 -13.23 -32.28
C GLN A 61 27.18 -13.51 -33.51
N TRP A 62 25.89 -13.77 -33.28
CA TRP A 62 24.96 -14.24 -34.32
C TRP A 62 23.86 -13.23 -34.66
N GLY A 63 23.86 -12.07 -34.01
CA GLY A 63 22.94 -10.98 -34.24
C GLY A 63 21.69 -10.97 -33.32
N PRO A 64 20.93 -9.87 -33.34
CA PRO A 64 19.81 -9.61 -32.42
C PRO A 64 18.60 -10.55 -32.63
N VAL A 65 18.54 -11.25 -33.77
CA VAL A 65 17.47 -12.20 -34.11
C VAL A 65 17.35 -13.31 -33.06
N ILE A 66 18.45 -13.69 -32.41
CA ILE A 66 18.43 -14.70 -31.34
C ILE A 66 17.62 -14.23 -30.15
N VAL A 67 17.84 -13.00 -29.66
CA VAL A 67 17.09 -12.47 -28.51
C VAL A 67 15.60 -12.46 -28.81
N VAL A 68 15.22 -12.01 -30.01
CA VAL A 68 13.81 -11.98 -30.44
C VAL A 68 13.21 -13.38 -30.51
N THR A 69 13.92 -14.33 -31.12
CA THR A 69 13.44 -15.71 -31.27
C THR A 69 13.25 -16.38 -29.91
N VAL A 70 14.21 -16.21 -29.01
CA VAL A 70 14.16 -16.75 -27.65
C VAL A 70 13.06 -16.06 -26.83
N PHE A 71 12.89 -14.74 -26.97
CA PHE A 71 11.81 -14.01 -26.33
C PHE A 71 10.44 -14.52 -26.78
N VAL A 72 10.23 -14.73 -28.08
CA VAL A 72 8.99 -15.30 -28.63
C VAL A 72 8.75 -16.70 -28.07
N ALA A 73 9.77 -17.55 -27.99
CA ALA A 73 9.64 -18.88 -27.41
C ALA A 73 9.22 -18.83 -25.93
N VAL A 74 9.85 -17.94 -25.12
CA VAL A 74 9.46 -17.73 -23.72
C VAL A 74 8.03 -17.17 -23.63
N ALA A 75 7.64 -16.24 -24.50
CA ALA A 75 6.31 -15.68 -24.53
C ALA A 75 5.24 -16.72 -24.86
N LEU A 76 5.50 -17.62 -25.81
CA LEU A 76 4.61 -18.73 -26.14
C LEU A 76 4.48 -19.71 -24.97
N LEU A 77 5.58 -20.05 -24.29
CA LEU A 77 5.53 -20.91 -23.10
C LEU A 77 4.72 -20.28 -21.96
N VAL A 78 4.92 -18.99 -21.70
CA VAL A 78 4.17 -18.23 -20.68
C VAL A 78 2.69 -18.11 -21.07
N ALA A 79 2.36 -17.89 -22.34
CA ALA A 79 0.99 -17.85 -22.81
C ALA A 79 0.31 -19.22 -22.70
N ALA A 80 0.99 -20.29 -23.12
CA ALA A 80 0.50 -21.66 -23.01
C ALA A 80 0.26 -22.04 -21.55
N SER A 81 1.19 -21.74 -20.65
CA SER A 81 1.01 -21.97 -19.22
C SER A 81 -0.20 -21.18 -18.72
N HIS A 82 -0.34 -19.89 -19.07
CA HIS A 82 -1.48 -19.09 -18.62
C HIS A 82 -2.83 -19.65 -19.09
N VAL A 83 -2.93 -20.14 -20.33
CA VAL A 83 -4.16 -20.73 -20.87
C VAL A 83 -4.51 -22.04 -20.16
N MET A 84 -3.53 -22.91 -19.90
CA MET A 84 -3.75 -24.17 -19.15
C MET A 84 -4.25 -23.89 -17.74
N GLU A 85 -3.80 -22.79 -17.16
CA GLU A 85 -4.12 -22.38 -15.80
C GLU A 85 -5.49 -21.74 -15.64
N VAL A 86 -5.89 -20.89 -16.60
CA VAL A 86 -7.25 -20.34 -16.66
C VAL A 86 -8.27 -21.47 -16.83
N LYS A 87 -7.97 -22.47 -17.67
CA LYS A 87 -8.81 -23.67 -17.81
C LYS A 87 -8.94 -24.48 -16.52
N ALA A 88 -7.96 -24.41 -15.63
CA ALA A 88 -7.96 -25.09 -14.34
C ALA A 88 -8.65 -24.29 -13.21
N ASN A 89 -9.41 -23.22 -13.53
CA ASN A 89 -10.10 -22.35 -12.57
C ASN A 89 -9.18 -21.76 -11.47
N LYS A 90 -7.89 -21.64 -11.74
CA LYS A 90 -6.97 -20.92 -10.86
C LYS A 90 -6.98 -19.45 -11.26
N ASP A 91 -7.61 -18.60 -10.44
CA ASP A 91 -7.57 -17.14 -10.59
C ASP A 91 -6.12 -16.65 -10.51
N ARG A 92 -5.53 -16.42 -11.67
CA ARG A 92 -4.13 -15.97 -11.79
C ARG A 92 -4.07 -14.63 -12.49
N GLY A 93 -3.37 -13.71 -11.84
CA GLY A 93 -3.15 -12.39 -12.39
C GLY A 93 -2.28 -12.44 -13.64
N THR A 94 -2.81 -11.92 -14.75
CA THR A 94 -2.08 -11.59 -16.00
C THR A 94 -0.75 -10.86 -15.73
N THR A 95 -0.67 -10.09 -14.64
CA THR A 95 0.54 -9.43 -14.15
C THR A 95 1.75 -10.35 -13.91
N THR A 96 1.57 -11.66 -13.68
CA THR A 96 2.69 -12.60 -13.51
C THR A 96 3.31 -12.96 -14.87
N ALA A 97 2.49 -13.14 -15.91
CA ALA A 97 2.95 -13.33 -17.28
C ALA A 97 3.80 -12.15 -17.76
N PHE A 98 3.28 -10.93 -17.61
CA PHE A 98 4.03 -9.72 -17.94
C PHE A 98 5.33 -9.57 -17.14
N ALA A 99 5.32 -9.93 -15.85
CA ALA A 99 6.53 -9.89 -15.04
C ALA A 99 7.60 -10.86 -15.56
N MET A 100 7.22 -12.07 -16.00
CA MET A 100 8.16 -13.02 -16.60
C MET A 100 8.81 -12.46 -17.87
N LEU A 101 8.01 -11.87 -18.76
CA LEU A 101 8.51 -11.25 -20.00
C LEU A 101 9.41 -10.04 -19.74
N LEU A 102 9.02 -9.17 -18.80
CA LEU A 102 9.85 -8.03 -18.40
C LEU A 102 11.16 -8.49 -17.75
N THR A 103 11.13 -9.55 -16.94
CA THR A 103 12.35 -10.11 -16.33
C THR A 103 13.33 -10.56 -17.40
N PHE A 104 12.85 -11.26 -18.43
CA PHE A 104 13.68 -11.66 -19.58
C PHE A 104 14.30 -10.43 -20.26
N MET A 105 13.49 -9.42 -20.59
CA MET A 105 13.99 -8.22 -21.29
C MET A 105 14.99 -7.44 -20.47
N LEU A 106 14.74 -7.26 -19.16
CA LEU A 106 15.66 -6.56 -18.27
C LEU A 106 16.97 -7.34 -18.10
N ALA A 107 16.91 -8.66 -18.05
CA ALA A 107 18.11 -9.48 -17.95
C ALA A 107 18.93 -9.50 -19.27
N ALA A 108 18.26 -9.52 -20.43
CA ALA A 108 18.92 -9.33 -21.72
C ALA A 108 19.55 -7.93 -21.84
N TRP A 109 18.86 -6.89 -21.35
CA TRP A 109 19.38 -5.53 -21.33
C TRP A 109 20.58 -5.39 -20.39
N ALA A 110 20.55 -6.01 -19.21
CA ALA A 110 21.69 -6.07 -18.31
C ALA A 110 22.92 -6.72 -18.98
N ALA A 111 22.68 -7.79 -19.73
CA ALA A 111 23.72 -8.52 -20.44
C ALA A 111 24.34 -7.74 -21.61
N SER A 112 23.58 -6.83 -22.23
CA SER A 112 24.03 -5.98 -23.36
C SER A 112 25.01 -4.85 -22.98
N GLY A 113 25.47 -4.78 -21.73
CA GLY A 113 26.52 -3.85 -21.30
C GLY A 113 26.10 -2.77 -20.30
N GLN A 114 24.82 -2.71 -19.91
CA GLN A 114 24.32 -1.75 -18.91
C GLN A 114 23.66 -2.44 -17.71
N PRO A 115 24.42 -3.17 -16.87
CA PRO A 115 23.84 -3.94 -15.76
C PRO A 115 23.21 -3.06 -14.68
N VAL A 116 23.78 -1.88 -14.41
CA VAL A 116 23.33 -0.98 -13.33
C VAL A 116 21.94 -0.39 -13.63
N THR A 117 21.71 0.07 -14.86
CA THR A 117 20.41 0.64 -15.27
C THR A 117 19.32 -0.43 -15.30
N ALA A 118 19.63 -1.62 -15.82
CA ALA A 118 18.72 -2.75 -15.82
C ALA A 118 18.32 -3.19 -14.40
N LEU A 119 19.27 -3.25 -13.46
CA LEU A 119 19.00 -3.55 -12.04
C LEU A 119 18.14 -2.48 -11.37
N ALA A 120 18.37 -1.19 -11.68
CA ALA A 120 17.55 -0.11 -11.16
C ALA A 120 16.09 -0.23 -11.64
N VAL A 121 15.88 -0.48 -12.94
CA VAL A 121 14.54 -0.70 -13.50
C VAL A 121 13.89 -1.97 -12.96
N ALA A 122 14.66 -3.05 -12.77
CA ALA A 122 14.16 -4.27 -12.13
C ALA A 122 13.70 -4.03 -10.68
N THR A 123 14.41 -3.16 -9.94
CA THR A 123 14.03 -2.78 -8.58
C THR A 123 12.74 -1.96 -8.57
N VAL A 124 12.58 -1.01 -9.51
CA VAL A 124 11.32 -0.27 -9.69
C VAL A 124 10.17 -1.21 -10.05
N LEU A 125 10.40 -2.16 -10.96
CA LEU A 125 9.43 -3.20 -11.29
C LEU A 125 9.00 -3.97 -10.04
N VAL A 126 9.94 -4.43 -9.22
CA VAL A 126 9.64 -5.13 -7.97
C VAL A 126 8.93 -4.25 -6.96
N ALA A 127 9.28 -2.97 -6.86
CA ALA A 127 8.55 -2.02 -6.01
C ALA A 127 7.08 -1.88 -6.45
N ILE A 128 6.81 -1.72 -7.75
CA ILE A 128 5.44 -1.66 -8.30
C ILE A 128 4.67 -2.95 -8.00
N LEU A 129 5.33 -4.09 -8.21
CA LEU A 129 4.77 -5.41 -7.96
C LEU A 129 4.42 -5.64 -6.49
N ALA A 130 5.30 -5.18 -5.58
CA ALA A 130 5.10 -5.24 -4.15
C ALA A 130 3.98 -4.30 -3.70
N TYR A 131 3.86 -3.11 -4.30
CA TYR A 131 2.84 -2.11 -3.93
C TYR A 131 1.41 -2.61 -4.19
N LYS A 132 1.21 -3.40 -5.27
CA LYS A 132 -0.08 -4.07 -5.53
C LYS A 132 -0.58 -4.87 -4.32
N ARG A 133 0.33 -5.45 -3.53
CA ARG A 133 0.00 -6.24 -2.33
C ARG A 133 -0.63 -5.38 -1.23
N VAL A 134 -0.04 -4.22 -0.97
CA VAL A 134 -0.56 -3.26 0.02
C VAL A 134 -1.92 -2.78 -0.45
N LEU A 135 -2.03 -2.40 -1.73
CA LEU A 135 -3.27 -1.87 -2.27
C LEU A 135 -4.42 -2.88 -2.23
N HIS A 136 -4.20 -4.14 -2.61
CA HIS A 136 -5.25 -5.18 -2.52
C HIS A 136 -5.61 -5.54 -1.08
N GLY A 137 -4.64 -5.58 -0.16
CA GLY A 137 -4.91 -5.79 1.26
C GLY A 137 -5.77 -4.68 1.84
N TRP A 138 -5.50 -3.43 1.46
CA TRP A 138 -6.30 -2.27 1.85
C TRP A 138 -7.69 -2.32 1.20
N LEU A 139 -7.76 -2.59 -0.10
CA LEU A 139 -9.02 -2.64 -0.84
C LEU A 139 -9.95 -3.74 -0.33
N ARG A 140 -9.41 -4.87 0.15
CA ARG A 140 -10.20 -5.94 0.78
C ARG A 140 -10.83 -5.53 2.11
N ASN A 141 -10.24 -4.56 2.80
CA ASN A 141 -10.82 -3.98 4.01
C ASN A 141 -11.81 -2.86 3.72
N VAL A 142 -11.85 -2.34 2.49
CA VAL A 142 -12.79 -1.29 2.07
C VAL A 142 -14.09 -1.94 1.60
N THR A 143 -15.21 -1.54 2.18
CA THR A 143 -16.53 -2.06 1.79
C THR A 143 -17.05 -1.36 0.53
N GLU A 144 -17.91 -2.03 -0.25
CA GLU A 144 -18.52 -1.44 -1.46
C GLU A 144 -19.30 -0.14 -1.15
N GLN A 145 -19.89 -0.08 0.04
CA GLN A 145 -20.60 1.09 0.54
C GLN A 145 -19.67 2.27 0.83
N GLU A 146 -18.44 2.02 1.32
CA GLU A 146 -17.42 3.05 1.51
C GLU A 146 -16.92 3.60 0.18
N ILE A 147 -16.69 2.74 -0.83
CA ILE A 147 -16.29 3.19 -2.17
C ILE A 147 -17.38 4.07 -2.78
N SER A 148 -18.63 3.61 -2.73
CA SER A 148 -19.78 4.35 -3.25
C SER A 148 -19.98 5.70 -2.53
N SER A 149 -19.79 5.72 -1.22
CA SER A 149 -19.87 6.96 -0.42
C SER A 149 -18.72 7.92 -0.73
N SER A 150 -17.51 7.40 -0.91
CA SER A 150 -16.32 8.19 -1.29
C SER A 150 -16.47 8.80 -2.67
N ILE A 151 -16.97 8.02 -3.64
CA ILE A 151 -17.26 8.50 -5.00
C ILE A 151 -18.37 9.56 -4.96
N THR A 152 -19.41 9.36 -4.16
CA THR A 152 -20.51 10.33 -4.02
C THR A 152 -20.00 11.64 -3.41
N LEU A 153 -19.19 11.57 -2.36
CA LEU A 153 -18.54 12.74 -1.75
C LEU A 153 -17.62 13.45 -2.76
N LEU A 154 -16.82 12.70 -3.52
CA LEU A 154 -15.95 13.23 -4.58
C LEU A 154 -16.78 13.90 -5.68
N LEU A 155 -17.91 13.30 -6.08
CA LEU A 155 -18.78 13.81 -7.12
C LEU A 155 -19.47 15.10 -6.67
N ILE A 156 -20.05 15.12 -5.46
CA ILE A 156 -20.63 16.32 -4.84
C ILE A 156 -19.54 17.40 -4.66
N SER A 157 -18.32 17.04 -4.31
CA SER A 157 -17.23 18.00 -4.12
C SER A 157 -16.69 18.56 -5.44
N VAL A 158 -16.44 17.73 -6.44
CA VAL A 158 -15.72 18.12 -7.68
C VAL A 158 -16.68 18.60 -8.75
N VAL A 159 -17.88 18.01 -8.85
CA VAL A 159 -18.86 18.37 -9.88
C VAL A 159 -19.75 19.52 -9.42
N MET A 160 -20.15 19.57 -8.14
CA MET A 160 -21.00 20.66 -7.67
C MET A 160 -20.22 21.99 -7.55
N LEU A 161 -18.99 21.96 -7.02
CA LEU A 161 -18.17 23.18 -6.81
C LEU A 161 -18.04 24.10 -8.05
N PRO A 162 -17.79 23.61 -9.28
CA PRO A 162 -17.74 24.46 -10.47
C PRO A 162 -19.12 24.96 -10.94
N LEU A 163 -20.22 24.35 -10.50
CA LEU A 163 -21.59 24.75 -10.85
C LEU A 163 -22.13 25.86 -9.95
N LEU A 164 -21.47 26.18 -8.83
CA LEU A 164 -21.91 27.22 -7.91
C LEU A 164 -21.43 28.61 -8.36
N PRO A 165 -22.34 29.55 -8.68
CA PRO A 165 -21.98 30.93 -9.00
C PRO A 165 -21.37 31.61 -7.77
N ASN A 166 -20.23 32.28 -7.95
CA ASN A 166 -19.54 33.04 -6.90
C ASN A 166 -20.21 34.39 -6.67
N GLN A 167 -21.49 34.38 -6.29
CA GLN A 167 -22.28 35.58 -6.02
C GLN A 167 -22.94 35.48 -4.65
N GLY A 168 -22.96 36.58 -3.88
CA GLY A 168 -23.62 36.65 -2.59
C GLY A 168 -25.14 36.69 -2.75
N TYR A 169 -25.86 35.77 -2.10
CA TYR A 169 -27.32 35.75 -2.05
C TYR A 169 -27.81 36.32 -0.70
N GLY A 170 -28.94 37.05 -0.70
CA GLY A 170 -29.62 37.57 0.50
C GLY A 170 -29.41 39.08 0.78
N PRO A 171 -30.19 39.69 1.70
CA PRO A 171 -30.00 41.08 2.10
C PRO A 171 -28.59 41.24 2.70
N TRP A 172 -27.82 42.22 2.22
CA TRP A 172 -26.40 42.45 2.52
C TRP A 172 -25.37 41.51 1.84
N GLU A 173 -25.75 40.72 0.83
CA GLU A 173 -24.82 39.83 0.08
C GLU A 173 -24.03 38.82 0.95
N ALA A 174 -24.48 38.56 2.18
CA ALA A 174 -23.67 37.87 3.18
C ALA A 174 -23.51 36.35 2.95
N LEU A 175 -24.39 35.70 2.17
CA LEU A 175 -24.31 34.27 1.90
C LEU A 175 -23.70 34.02 0.53
N ASN A 176 -22.40 33.72 0.48
CA ASN A 176 -21.75 33.25 -0.74
C ASN A 176 -21.74 31.71 -0.76
N PRO A 177 -22.50 31.06 -1.68
CA PRO A 177 -22.60 29.60 -1.76
C PRO A 177 -21.26 28.89 -1.96
N TYR A 178 -20.30 29.55 -2.62
CA TYR A 178 -18.96 29.00 -2.87
C TYR A 178 -18.20 28.73 -1.56
N TRP A 179 -18.22 29.69 -0.64
CA TRP A 179 -17.53 29.58 0.66
C TRP A 179 -18.18 28.54 1.58
N ILE A 180 -19.52 28.47 1.56
CA ILE A 180 -20.27 27.47 2.33
C ILE A 180 -19.92 26.06 1.83
N TRP A 181 -19.82 25.86 0.51
CA TRP A 181 -19.47 24.56 -0.06
C TRP A 181 -18.05 24.14 0.30
N TRP A 182 -17.09 25.06 0.31
CA TRP A 182 -15.74 24.79 0.77
C TRP A 182 -15.68 24.30 2.23
N MET A 183 -16.50 24.87 3.13
CA MET A 183 -16.61 24.35 4.49
C MET A 183 -17.15 22.92 4.53
N VAL A 184 -18.16 22.60 3.71
CA VAL A 184 -18.72 21.24 3.62
C VAL A 184 -17.65 20.26 3.13
N VAL A 185 -16.95 20.58 2.03
CA VAL A 185 -15.87 19.74 1.50
C VAL A 185 -14.77 19.52 2.55
N LEU A 186 -14.39 20.57 3.28
CA LEU A 186 -13.39 20.46 4.34
C LEU A 186 -13.85 19.55 5.49
N ILE A 187 -15.07 19.73 6.00
CA ILE A 187 -15.58 18.92 7.12
C ILE A 187 -15.69 17.46 6.72
N TYR A 188 -16.32 17.17 5.58
CA TYR A 188 -16.48 15.80 5.09
C TYR A 188 -15.13 15.17 4.71
N GLY A 189 -14.22 15.94 4.12
CA GLY A 189 -12.86 15.50 3.83
C GLY A 189 -12.08 15.15 5.09
N LEU A 190 -12.13 16.01 6.12
CA LEU A 190 -11.48 15.74 7.41
C LEU A 190 -12.07 14.52 8.11
N SER A 191 -13.40 14.36 8.07
CA SER A 191 -14.09 13.18 8.61
C SER A 191 -13.69 11.90 7.88
N PHE A 192 -13.55 11.96 6.55
CA PHE A 192 -13.12 10.82 5.74
C PHE A 192 -11.66 10.44 6.02
N VAL A 193 -10.77 11.43 6.12
CA VAL A 193 -9.36 11.23 6.50
C VAL A 193 -9.27 10.64 7.92
N GLY A 194 -10.07 11.15 8.87
CA GLY A 194 -10.15 10.63 10.22
C GLY A 194 -10.63 9.18 10.28
N TYR A 195 -11.65 8.83 9.49
CA TYR A 195 -12.13 7.46 9.33
C TYR A 195 -11.02 6.53 8.80
N ILE A 196 -10.32 6.94 7.73
CA ILE A 196 -9.19 6.17 7.17
C ILE A 196 -8.07 6.01 8.19
N ALA A 197 -7.72 7.07 8.92
CA ALA A 197 -6.64 7.05 9.92
C ALA A 197 -6.92 6.03 11.04
N VAL A 198 -8.15 5.97 11.56
CA VAL A 198 -8.57 5.00 12.58
C VAL A 198 -8.60 3.59 12.03
N LYS A 199 -9.12 3.41 10.80
CA LYS A 199 -9.17 2.10 10.14
C LYS A 199 -7.78 1.52 9.88
N LEU A 200 -6.81 2.38 9.56
CA LEU A 200 -5.42 1.99 9.32
C LEU A 200 -4.65 1.57 10.55
N THR A 201 -4.92 2.22 11.67
CA THR A 201 -4.22 1.97 12.93
C THR A 201 -4.73 0.74 13.67
N GLY A 202 -5.90 0.21 13.26
CA GLY A 202 -6.51 -0.95 13.90
C GLY A 202 -7.02 -0.62 15.31
N ALA A 203 -7.93 -1.46 15.82
CA ALA A 203 -8.64 -1.20 17.08
C ALA A 203 -7.72 -0.94 18.30
N HIS A 204 -6.48 -1.44 18.28
CA HIS A 204 -5.53 -1.28 19.39
C HIS A 204 -4.80 0.07 19.45
N MET A 205 -4.53 0.73 18.32
CA MET A 205 -3.84 2.03 18.30
C MET A 205 -4.81 3.21 18.18
N GLY A 206 -6.05 2.98 17.73
CA GLY A 206 -7.09 4.01 17.65
C GLY A 206 -7.43 4.64 19.00
N VAL A 207 -7.42 3.86 20.09
CA VAL A 207 -7.63 4.35 21.47
C VAL A 207 -6.49 5.25 21.94
N LEU A 208 -5.24 4.91 21.58
CA LEU A 208 -4.07 5.70 21.97
C LEU A 208 -4.02 7.06 21.25
N ILE A 209 -4.37 7.08 19.96
CA ILE A 209 -4.38 8.30 19.15
C ILE A 209 -5.54 9.21 19.55
N THR A 210 -6.73 8.66 19.82
CA THR A 210 -7.86 9.44 20.36
C THR A 210 -7.61 9.94 21.77
N ALA A 211 -6.93 9.17 22.63
CA ALA A 211 -6.51 9.63 23.95
C ALA A 211 -5.48 10.78 23.86
N LEU A 212 -4.51 10.70 22.95
CA LEU A 212 -3.53 11.78 22.72
C LEU A 212 -4.16 13.04 22.11
N ALA A 213 -5.02 12.88 21.09
CA ALA A 213 -5.72 14.01 20.48
C ALA A 213 -6.71 14.66 21.47
N GLY A 214 -7.41 13.85 22.27
CA GLY A 214 -8.26 14.31 23.36
C GLY A 214 -7.48 15.01 24.47
N ALA A 215 -6.28 14.52 24.83
CA ALA A 215 -5.40 15.18 25.78
C ALA A 215 -4.85 16.52 25.26
N LEU A 216 -4.50 16.61 23.97
CA LEU A 216 -4.05 17.85 23.33
C LEU A 216 -5.20 18.87 23.20
N ALA A 217 -6.41 18.43 22.84
CA ALA A 217 -7.60 19.28 22.85
C ALA A 217 -8.01 19.71 24.28
N SER A 218 -7.68 18.89 25.29
CA SER A 218 -7.92 19.19 26.71
C SER A 218 -6.83 20.08 27.35
N SER A 219 -5.81 20.53 26.62
CA SER A 219 -4.91 21.59 27.12
C SER A 219 -5.61 22.96 27.28
N THR A 220 -6.87 23.08 26.87
CA THR A 220 -7.79 24.16 27.25
C THR A 220 -8.66 23.83 28.48
N ALA A 221 -8.30 22.81 29.28
CA ALA A 221 -8.90 22.58 30.58
C ALA A 221 -8.52 23.73 31.53
N ARG A 222 -9.40 24.73 31.62
CA ARG A 222 -9.40 25.69 32.73
C ARG A 222 -9.34 24.88 34.03
N PRO A 223 -8.45 25.23 34.98
CA PRO A 223 -8.50 24.62 36.31
C PRO A 223 -9.82 25.07 36.94
N VAL A 224 -10.84 24.20 36.91
CA VAL A 224 -11.99 24.34 37.79
C VAL A 224 -11.46 24.02 39.18
N CYS A 225 -10.88 25.04 39.79
CA CYS A 225 -10.29 24.98 41.11
C CYS A 225 -11.45 24.78 42.08
N THR A 226 -11.51 23.56 42.61
CA THR A 226 -12.40 23.06 43.64
C THR A 226 -12.43 24.03 44.83
N LYS A 227 -13.42 24.91 44.88
CA LYS A 227 -13.66 25.77 46.03
C LYS A 227 -14.50 24.98 47.05
N LEU A 228 -13.81 24.16 47.85
CA LEU A 228 -14.39 23.53 49.03
C LEU A 228 -14.71 24.61 50.09
N PRO A 229 -15.96 24.73 50.58
CA PRO A 229 -16.22 25.54 51.76
C PRO A 229 -15.79 24.78 53.01
N ARG A 230 -14.82 25.34 53.76
CA ARG A 230 -14.51 24.94 55.14
C ARG A 230 -15.70 25.27 56.05
N PRO A 231 -16.02 24.40 57.02
CA PRO A 231 -16.47 24.87 58.33
C PRO A 231 -15.43 24.53 59.39
N LEU A 232 -15.22 25.52 60.26
CA LEU A 232 -14.26 25.54 61.35
C LEU A 232 -14.58 24.49 62.42
N MET A 233 -13.51 23.93 62.98
CA MET A 233 -13.50 23.00 64.10
C MET A 233 -13.43 23.80 65.43
N SER A 234 -14.26 23.42 66.41
CA SER A 234 -14.08 23.55 67.88
C SER A 234 -15.48 23.68 68.51
N THR A 235 -15.92 22.87 69.47
CA THR A 235 -15.30 22.71 70.80
C THR A 235 -15.83 21.46 71.52
N LYS A 236 -14.95 20.88 72.35
CA LYS A 236 -15.09 19.88 73.44
C LYS A 236 -16.48 19.90 74.13
N TYR A 237 -17.09 18.79 74.59
CA TYR A 237 -16.71 17.92 75.72
C TYR A 237 -17.41 16.53 75.65
N PRO A 238 -16.92 15.51 76.38
CA PRO A 238 -17.45 14.15 76.39
C PRO A 238 -18.55 13.99 77.46
N LEU A 239 -19.67 13.35 77.12
CA LEU A 239 -20.63 12.88 78.13
C LEU A 239 -20.99 11.40 77.90
N TRP A 240 -20.33 10.62 78.73
CA TRP A 240 -20.75 9.37 79.34
C TRP A 240 -22.22 9.43 79.79
N ILE A 241 -23.02 8.39 79.50
CA ILE A 241 -24.03 7.77 80.38
C ILE A 241 -24.46 6.42 79.76
N PRO A 242 -24.75 5.39 80.59
CA PRO A 242 -24.65 3.99 80.21
C PRO A 242 -26.00 3.32 79.93
N ARG A 243 -25.88 2.12 79.35
CA ARG A 243 -26.78 0.96 79.35
C ARG A 243 -27.86 0.97 80.44
N LEU A 244 -29.12 0.70 80.07
CA LEU A 244 -30.08 -0.01 80.92
C LEU A 244 -31.05 -0.84 80.08
N THR A 245 -31.13 -2.10 80.49
CA THR A 245 -32.01 -3.19 80.09
C THR A 245 -33.39 -3.10 80.74
N LEU A 246 -34.36 -3.82 80.14
CA LEU A 246 -35.63 -4.35 80.69
C LEU A 246 -36.87 -3.44 80.77
N SER A 247 -37.88 -3.76 79.97
CA SER A 247 -39.12 -4.43 80.43
C SER A 247 -39.76 -5.17 79.26
#